data_AF-A0A9W9HEK9-F1
#
_entry.id   AF-A0A9W9HEK9-F1
#
_cell.length_a   1.000
_cell.length_b   1.000
_cell.length_c   1.000
_cell.angle_alpha   90.00
_cell.angle_beta   90.00
_cell.angle_gamma   90.00
#
_symmetry.space_group_name_H-M   'P 1'
#
loop_
_entity.id
_entity.type
_entity.pdbx_description
1 polymer ?
#
loop_
_entity_poly.entity_id
_entity_poly.type
_entity_poly.pdbx_seq_one_letter_code
_entity_poly.pdbx_strand_id
1 'polypeptide(L)'
;MRCVPTSAGTCSMEYEVYRHNEASDNDFEYIDSFFKRVLDEDKHLCNAAQKNLNAGVFVNGQLHPRLESAPLFFQNTVRNLLKSHRDEERKESKEIWPARQQSAGDATAEDMAFCSGLACSGEGSGELEW
;
A
#
# COMPACT_ATOMS: atom_id res chain seq x y z
N MET A 1 7.22 9.05 -11.67
CA MET A 1 7.36 8.46 -10.31
C MET A 1 6.32 7.36 -10.19
N ARG A 2 6.77 6.15 -9.83
CA ARG A 2 5.90 5.00 -9.56
C ARG A 2 6.15 4.53 -8.13
N CYS A 3 5.10 4.41 -7.33
CA CYS A 3 5.16 3.85 -5.98
C CYS A 3 4.61 2.42 -6.03
N VAL A 4 5.45 1.45 -5.73
CA VAL A 4 5.12 0.02 -5.78
C VAL A 4 5.19 -0.54 -4.37
N PRO A 5 4.05 -0.85 -3.72
CA PRO A 5 4.06 -1.49 -2.41
C PRO A 5 4.78 -2.85 -2.49
N THR A 6 5.72 -3.10 -1.58
CA THR A 6 6.42 -4.39 -1.49
C THR A 6 6.05 -5.15 -0.22
N SER A 7 5.60 -4.45 0.82
CA SER A 7 4.98 -5.02 2.02
C SER A 7 4.08 -3.97 2.70
N ALA A 8 3.53 -4.29 3.87
CA ALA A 8 2.77 -3.32 4.67
C ALA A 8 3.58 -2.10 5.12
N GLY A 9 4.91 -2.22 5.25
CA GLY A 9 5.79 -1.16 5.76
C GLY A 9 6.88 -0.71 4.79
N THR A 10 6.90 -1.24 3.56
CA THR A 10 7.93 -0.95 2.56
C THR A 10 7.33 -0.77 1.17
N CYS A 11 7.91 0.14 0.40
CA CYS A 11 7.62 0.32 -1.02
C CYS A 11 8.90 0.54 -1.82
N SER A 12 8.85 0.22 -3.11
CA SER A 12 9.83 0.66 -4.10
C SER A 12 9.34 1.96 -4.74
N MET A 13 10.21 2.96 -4.77
CA MET A 13 9.96 4.23 -5.44
C MET A 13 10.82 4.29 -6.70
N GLU A 14 10.19 4.36 -7.86
CA GLU A 14 10.88 4.33 -9.15
C GLU A 14 10.67 5.64 -9.91
N TYR A 15 11.75 6.12 -10.53
CA TYR A 15 11.80 7.42 -11.16
C TYR A 15 12.41 7.29 -12.54
N GLU A 16 11.70 7.85 -13.51
CA GLU A 16 12.21 8.10 -14.85
C GLU A 16 12.31 9.61 -14.98
N VAL A 17 13.54 10.10 -15.21
CA VAL A 17 13.82 11.53 -15.33
C VAL A 17 14.10 11.81 -16.79
N TYR A 18 13.30 12.69 -17.38
CA TYR A 18 13.39 13.04 -18.78
C TYR A 18 13.92 14.46 -18.94
N ARG A 19 14.65 14.69 -20.03
CA ARG A 19 15.09 16.03 -20.46
C ARG A 19 14.71 16.27 -21.90
N HIS A 20 14.67 17.54 -22.29
CA HIS A 20 14.53 17.92 -23.69
C HIS A 20 15.72 17.41 -24.50
N ASN A 21 15.52 17.04 -25.76
CA ASN A 21 16.57 16.48 -26.62
C ASN A 21 17.77 17.42 -26.83
N GLU A 22 17.54 18.72 -26.71
CA GLU A 22 18.56 19.76 -26.86
C GLU A 22 19.15 20.24 -25.53
N ALA A 23 18.70 19.70 -24.40
CA ALA A 23 19.24 20.06 -23.09
C ALA A 23 20.67 19.52 -22.94
N SER A 24 21.56 20.34 -22.38
CA SER A 24 22.94 19.93 -22.13
C SER A 24 23.02 18.86 -21.03
N ASP A 25 24.09 18.06 -21.07
CA ASP A 25 24.36 17.10 -19.99
C ASP A 25 24.56 17.78 -18.64
N ASN A 26 25.20 18.94 -18.64
CA ASN A 26 25.49 19.69 -17.42
C ASN A 26 24.21 20.21 -16.75
N ASP A 27 23.28 20.78 -17.53
CA ASP A 27 22.00 21.27 -16.98
C ASP A 27 21.13 20.12 -16.47
N PHE A 28 21.17 18.98 -17.16
CA PHE A 28 20.47 17.78 -16.73
C PHE A 28 21.03 17.24 -15.41
N GLU A 29 22.35 17.05 -15.31
CA GLU A 29 22.98 16.51 -14.12
C GLU A 29 22.79 17.42 -12.91
N TYR A 30 22.78 18.74 -13.11
CA TYR A 30 22.49 19.70 -12.05
C TYR A 30 21.08 19.49 -11.46
N ILE A 31 20.07 19.36 -12.30
CA ILE A 31 18.68 19.14 -11.85
C ILE A 31 18.48 17.73 -11.31
N ASP A 32 19.05 16.72 -11.96
CA ASP A 32 18.93 15.31 -11.57
C ASP A 32 19.60 15.04 -10.20
N SER A 33 20.79 15.57 -9.97
CA SER A 33 21.48 15.45 -8.67
C SER A 33 20.71 16.15 -7.54
N PHE A 34 20.14 17.33 -7.81
CA PHE A 34 19.26 18.02 -6.87
C PHE A 34 18.01 17.18 -6.56
N PHE A 35 17.35 16.66 -7.59
CA PHE A 35 16.16 15.84 -7.45
C PHE A 35 16.42 14.58 -6.63
N LYS A 36 17.51 13.84 -6.93
CA LYS A 36 17.93 12.67 -6.17
C LYS A 36 18.15 12.97 -4.69
N ARG A 37 18.76 14.12 -4.37
CA ARG A 37 18.96 14.55 -2.98
C ARG A 37 17.63 14.77 -2.26
N VAL A 38 16.68 15.47 -2.88
CA VAL A 38 15.35 15.70 -2.28
C VAL A 38 14.63 14.37 -2.03
N LEU A 39 14.71 13.42 -2.96
CA LEU A 39 14.09 12.10 -2.78
C LEU A 39 14.71 11.28 -1.64
N ASP A 40 16.03 11.41 -1.43
CA ASP A 40 16.70 10.78 -0.31
C ASP A 40 16.28 11.40 1.03
N GLU A 41 16.15 12.73 1.07
CA GLU A 41 15.61 13.46 2.23
C GLU A 41 14.17 12.98 2.56
N ASP A 42 13.29 12.89 1.56
CA ASP A 42 11.92 12.38 1.72
C ASP A 42 11.90 10.92 2.24
N LYS A 43 12.78 10.07 1.70
CA LYS A 43 12.92 8.68 2.15
C LYS A 43 13.26 8.61 3.64
N HIS A 44 14.17 9.45 4.12
CA HIS A 44 14.51 9.52 5.53
C HIS A 44 13.32 9.97 6.40
N LEU A 45 12.57 10.97 5.95
CA LEU A 45 11.36 11.45 6.65
C LEU A 45 10.29 10.36 6.75
N CYS A 46 9.99 9.66 5.65
CA CYS A 46 9.01 8.58 5.63
C CYS A 46 9.42 7.40 6.54
N ASN A 47 10.69 7.00 6.51
CA ASN A 47 11.19 5.91 7.36
C ASN A 47 11.14 6.27 8.85
N ALA A 48 11.49 7.52 9.20
CA ALA A 48 11.37 7.99 10.57
C ALA A 48 9.90 8.05 11.04
N ALA A 49 8.99 8.50 10.18
CA ALA A 49 7.56 8.47 10.45
C ALA A 49 7.06 7.04 10.68
N GLN A 50 7.43 6.08 9.83
CA GLN A 50 7.05 4.67 10.01
C GLN A 50 7.59 4.10 11.33
N LYS A 51 8.82 4.44 11.71
CA LYS A 51 9.39 4.04 13.01
C LYS A 51 8.56 4.58 14.18
N ASN A 52 8.10 5.83 14.10
CA ASN A 52 7.25 6.44 15.12
C ASN A 52 5.86 5.80 15.19
N LEU A 53 5.28 5.44 14.04
CA LEU A 53 4.02 4.69 13.98
C LEU A 53 4.17 3.32 14.65
N ASN A 54 5.27 2.61 14.37
CA ASN A 54 5.56 1.30 14.96
C ASN A 54 5.76 1.36 16.48
N ALA A 55 6.14 2.52 17.04
CA ALA A 55 6.24 2.70 18.47
C ALA A 55 4.87 2.73 19.19
N GLY A 56 3.76 2.87 18.44
CA GLY A 56 2.40 2.77 18.98
C GLY A 56 1.92 3.97 19.79
N VAL A 57 2.74 5.02 19.95
CA VAL A 57 2.37 6.23 20.69
C VAL A 57 1.44 7.13 19.86
N PHE A 58 1.62 7.16 18.54
CA PHE A 58 0.77 7.91 17.64
C PHE A 58 -0.38 7.03 17.11
N VAL A 59 -1.61 7.45 17.36
CA VAL A 59 -2.82 6.75 16.88
C VAL A 59 -3.45 7.50 15.71
N ASN A 60 -3.70 8.80 15.88
CA ASN A 60 -4.21 9.69 14.85
C ASN A 60 -3.88 11.15 15.17
N GLY A 61 -3.88 12.01 14.15
CA GLY A 61 -3.66 13.45 14.28
C GLY A 61 -4.50 14.22 13.27
N GLN A 62 -4.79 15.48 13.57
CA GLN A 62 -5.44 16.37 12.62
C GLN A 62 -4.41 16.93 11.65
N LEU A 63 -4.63 16.73 10.36
CA LEU A 63 -3.84 17.37 9.32
C LEU A 63 -4.32 18.81 9.10
N HIS A 64 -3.38 19.68 8.74
CA HIS A 64 -3.68 21.08 8.47
C HIS A 64 -4.58 21.20 7.22
N PRO A 65 -5.81 21.74 7.31
CA PRO A 65 -6.79 21.69 6.22
C PRO A 65 -6.32 22.28 4.89
N ARG A 66 -5.54 23.37 4.93
CA ARG A 66 -5.00 24.04 3.74
C ARG A 66 -3.69 23.42 3.22
N LEU A 67 -2.69 23.28 4.08
CA LEU A 67 -1.34 22.85 3.70
C LEU A 67 -1.25 21.35 3.41
N GLU A 68 -2.15 20.54 3.98
CA GLU A 68 -2.18 19.09 3.83
C GLU A 68 -3.48 18.61 3.20
N SER A 69 -4.08 19.46 2.36
CA SER A 69 -5.30 19.16 1.61
C SER A 69 -5.13 17.95 0.67
N ALA A 70 -3.96 17.80 0.04
CA ALA A 70 -3.66 16.65 -0.82
C ALA A 70 -3.55 15.33 -0.05
N PRO A 71 -2.77 15.22 1.06
CA PRO A 71 -2.80 14.05 1.94
C PRO A 71 -4.21 13.70 2.45
N LEU A 72 -5.00 14.69 2.86
CA LEU A 72 -6.39 14.49 3.29
C LEU A 72 -7.26 13.88 2.18
N PHE A 73 -7.16 14.42 0.96
CA PHE A 73 -7.87 13.91 -0.20
C PHE A 73 -7.47 12.46 -0.50
N PHE A 74 -6.17 12.16 -0.50
CA PHE A 74 -5.64 10.83 -0.74
C PHE A 74 -6.13 9.82 0.30
N GLN A 75 -6.01 10.14 1.59
CA GLN A 75 -6.49 9.28 2.68
C GLN A 75 -8.00 9.00 2.58
N ASN A 76 -8.80 10.02 2.25
CA ASN A 76 -10.24 9.86 2.06
C ASN A 76 -10.56 8.96 0.85
N THR A 77 -9.81 9.11 -0.23
CA THR A 77 -9.96 8.30 -1.45
C THR A 77 -9.68 6.83 -1.17
N VAL A 78 -8.55 6.52 -0.54
CA VAL A 78 -8.19 5.15 -0.14
C VAL A 78 -9.24 4.55 0.79
N ARG A 79 -9.70 5.31 1.80
CA ARG A 79 -10.76 4.86 2.72
C ARG A 79 -12.05 4.50 1.98
N ASN A 80 -12.46 5.31 1.00
CA ASN A 80 -13.67 5.07 0.23
C ASN A 80 -13.52 3.83 -0.66
N LEU A 81 -12.39 3.70 -1.36
CA LEU A 81 -12.10 2.53 -2.20
C LEU A 81 -12.13 1.23 -1.40
N LEU A 82 -11.50 1.20 -0.22
CA LEU A 82 -11.50 0.02 0.65
C LEU A 82 -12.91 -0.35 1.13
N LYS A 83 -13.72 0.65 1.50
CA LYS A 83 -15.12 0.42 1.91
C LYS A 83 -15.96 -0.12 0.76
N SER A 84 -15.89 0.53 -0.41
CA SER A 84 -16.63 0.10 -1.59
C SER A 84 -16.25 -1.32 -2.02
N HIS A 85 -14.96 -1.64 -2.05
CA HIS A 85 -14.49 -2.99 -2.35
C HIS A 85 -15.03 -4.02 -1.35
N ARG A 86 -15.01 -3.70 -0.05
CA ARG A 86 -15.56 -4.58 0.99
C ARG A 86 -17.07 -4.80 0.86
N ASP A 87 -17.81 -3.78 0.43
CA ASP A 87 -19.24 -3.90 0.18
C ASP A 87 -19.53 -4.79 -1.05
N GLU A 88 -18.67 -4.75 -2.08
CA GLU A 88 -18.73 -5.68 -3.22
C GLU A 88 -18.45 -7.13 -2.78
N GLU A 89 -17.41 -7.38 -1.99
CA GLU A 89 -17.10 -8.71 -1.46
C GLU A 89 -18.26 -9.30 -0.64
N ARG A 90 -18.91 -8.46 0.19
CA ARG A 90 -20.08 -8.86 0.98
C ARG A 90 -21.27 -9.20 0.10
N LYS A 91 -21.52 -8.41 -0.94
CA LYS A 91 -22.60 -8.65 -1.90
C LYS A 91 -22.39 -9.98 -2.64
N GLU A 92 -21.16 -10.29 -3.00
CA GLU A 92 -20.80 -11.54 -3.69
C GLU A 92 -20.55 -12.71 -2.71
N SER A 93 -20.58 -12.46 -1.40
CA SER A 93 -20.27 -13.41 -0.32
C SER A 93 -18.94 -14.16 -0.52
N LYS A 94 -17.96 -13.48 -1.13
CA LYS A 94 -16.63 -14.02 -1.39
C LYS A 94 -15.62 -12.88 -1.49
N GLU A 95 -14.37 -13.18 -1.17
CA GLU A 95 -13.27 -12.24 -1.40
C GLU A 95 -13.02 -12.05 -2.90
N ILE A 96 -12.72 -10.83 -3.29
CA ILE A 96 -12.45 -10.47 -4.69
C ILE A 96 -10.94 -10.30 -4.84
N TRP A 97 -10.30 -11.24 -5.54
CA TRP A 97 -8.86 -11.24 -5.80
C TRP A 97 -8.57 -11.06 -7.29
N PRO A 98 -8.35 -9.83 -7.79
CA PRO A 98 -8.15 -9.59 -9.22
C PRO A 98 -6.92 -10.29 -9.80
N ALA A 99 -5.89 -10.51 -8.98
CA ALA A 99 -4.66 -11.18 -9.40
C ALA A 99 -4.73 -12.71 -9.29
N ARG A 100 -5.79 -13.29 -8.70
CA ARG A 100 -5.91 -14.74 -8.53
C ARG A 100 -6.35 -15.38 -9.84
N GLN A 101 -5.63 -16.42 -10.24
CA GLN A 101 -5.97 -17.20 -11.43
C GLN A 101 -7.34 -17.88 -11.23
N GLN A 102 -8.27 -17.67 -12.16
CA GLN A 102 -9.66 -18.16 -12.05
C GLN A 102 -9.82 -19.64 -12.44
N SER A 103 -8.85 -20.22 -13.16
CA SER A 103 -8.90 -21.59 -13.67
C SER A 103 -7.95 -22.51 -12.90
N ALA A 104 -8.40 -22.98 -11.75
CA ALA A 104 -7.85 -24.12 -11.05
C ALA A 104 -8.50 -25.40 -11.64
N GLY A 105 -7.70 -26.37 -12.11
CA GLY A 105 -8.25 -27.70 -12.43
C GLY A 105 -8.83 -28.37 -11.17
N ASP A 106 -9.56 -29.49 -11.32
CA ASP A 106 -10.30 -30.14 -10.22
C ASP A 106 -9.46 -30.37 -8.95
N ALA A 107 -8.21 -30.83 -9.10
CA ALA A 107 -7.30 -31.04 -7.96
C ALA A 107 -6.99 -29.74 -7.20
N THR A 108 -6.80 -28.62 -7.91
CA THR A 108 -6.55 -27.32 -7.29
C THR A 108 -7.82 -26.74 -6.66
N ALA A 109 -9.01 -27.08 -7.17
CA ALA A 109 -10.27 -26.71 -6.54
C ALA A 109 -10.47 -27.42 -5.20
N GLU A 110 -10.11 -28.70 -5.10
CA GLU A 110 -10.13 -29.47 -3.86
C GLU A 110 -9.15 -28.89 -2.82
N ASP A 111 -7.90 -28.61 -3.21
CA ASP A 111 -6.91 -27.98 -2.33
C ASP A 111 -7.36 -26.60 -1.83
N MET A 112 -8.01 -25.80 -2.68
CA MET A 112 -8.55 -24.49 -2.28
C MET A 112 -9.73 -24.62 -1.31
N ALA A 113 -10.60 -25.61 -1.49
CA ALA A 113 -11.72 -25.87 -0.59
C ALA A 113 -11.23 -26.41 0.78
N PHE A 114 -10.19 -27.24 0.78
CA PHE A 114 -9.54 -27.68 2.01
C PHE A 114 -8.91 -26.50 2.76
N CYS A 115 -8.13 -25.66 2.06
CA CYS A 115 -7.49 -24.49 2.67
C CYS A 115 -8.50 -23.46 3.20
N SER A 116 -9.61 -23.22 2.49
CA SER A 116 -10.64 -22.30 2.97
C SER A 116 -11.36 -22.81 4.21
N GLY A 117 -11.53 -24.14 4.34
CA GLY A 117 -12.06 -24.77 5.55
C GLY A 117 -11.12 -24.70 6.76
N LEU A 118 -9.81 -24.52 6.54
CA LEU A 118 -8.81 -24.34 7.59
C LEU A 118 -8.63 -22.88 8.02
N ALA A 119 -9.09 -21.91 7.22
CA ALA A 119 -8.98 -20.51 7.56
C ALA A 119 -9.86 -20.24 8.80
N CYS A 120 -9.21 -20.15 9.98
CA CYS A 120 -9.86 -19.92 11.26
C CYS A 120 -10.87 -18.76 11.15
N SER A 121 -12.16 -19.09 11.17
CA SER A 121 -13.19 -18.13 11.56
C SER A 121 -12.85 -17.71 12.99
N GLY A 122 -12.64 -16.41 13.21
CA GLY A 122 -12.53 -15.81 14.53
C GLY A 122 -13.85 -15.84 15.29
N GLU A 123 -14.49 -17.00 15.37
CA GLU A 123 -15.69 -17.28 16.14
C GLU A 123 -15.46 -18.56 16.92
N GLY A 124 -15.26 -18.38 18.23
CA GLY A 124 -15.03 -19.45 19.18
C GLY A 124 -13.66 -19.38 19.83
N SER A 125 -13.43 -18.37 20.69
CA SER A 125 -12.61 -18.60 21.89
C SER A 125 -13.34 -19.62 22.77
N GLY A 126 -13.43 -20.86 22.29
CA GLY A 126 -13.56 -22.01 23.15
C GLY A 126 -12.32 -22.02 24.01
N GLU A 127 -12.56 -21.91 25.31
CA GLU A 127 -11.67 -22.16 26.42
C GLU A 127 -10.56 -23.16 26.01
N LEU A 128 -9.37 -22.64 25.71
CA LEU A 128 -8.18 -23.46 25.55
C LEU A 128 -7.68 -23.76 26.97
N GLU A 129 -8.22 -24.83 27.57
CA GLU A 129 -7.55 -25.51 28.67
C GLU A 129 -6.36 -26.29 28.10
N TRP A 130 -5.16 -25.81 28.42
CA TRP A 130 -3.96 -26.62 28.60
C TRP A 130 -3.24 -26.15 29.85
#